data_AF-W1J6S3-F1
#
_entry.id   AF-W1J6S3-F1
#
_cell.length_a   1.000
_cell.length_b   1.000
_cell.length_c   1.000
_cell.angle_alpha   90.00
_cell.angle_beta   90.00
_cell.angle_gamma   90.00
#
_symmetry.space_group_name_H-M   'P 1'
#
loop_
_entity.id
_entity.type
_entity.pdbx_description
1 polymer ?
#
loop_
_entity_poly.entity_id
_entity_poly.type
_entity_poly.pdbx_seq_one_letter_code
_entity_poly.pdbx_strand_id
1 'polypeptide(L)'
;MGYVPQNDKASAPPAIHLKGQWLKAAGFDKGCTLTVKIMDGCLVLIPDSDETHSLRQEYRRQREQISEIKLRMRELIGDYKSN
;
A
#
# COMPACT_ATOMS: atom_id res chain seq x y z
N MET A 1 -11.16 -24.68 -9.72
CA MET A 1 -10.18 -24.57 -8.62
C MET A 1 -10.95 -24.66 -7.33
N GLY A 2 -10.96 -25.84 -6.69
CA GLY A 2 -11.72 -26.08 -5.45
C GLY A 2 -10.79 -26.00 -4.23
N TYR A 3 -11.27 -25.34 -3.17
CA TYR A 3 -10.59 -25.32 -1.88
C TYR A 3 -10.63 -26.73 -1.28
N VAL A 4 -9.46 -27.31 -0.97
CA VAL A 4 -9.37 -28.59 -0.26
C VAL A 4 -9.26 -28.26 1.24
N PRO A 5 -10.30 -28.49 2.04
CA PRO A 5 -10.26 -28.20 3.47
C PRO A 5 -9.26 -29.12 4.16
N GLN A 6 -8.31 -28.51 4.88
CA GLN A 6 -7.31 -29.23 5.63
C GLN A 6 -7.91 -29.67 6.98
N ASN A 7 -8.12 -30.97 7.13
CA ASN A 7 -8.44 -31.68 8.38
C ASN A 7 -9.75 -31.25 9.07
N ASP A 8 -10.86 -31.92 8.73
CA ASP A 8 -12.06 -32.12 9.56
C ASP A 8 -12.59 -30.89 10.34
N LYS A 9 -12.32 -29.70 9.83
CA LYS A 9 -12.80 -28.43 10.36
C LYS A 9 -13.44 -27.69 9.21
N ALA A 10 -14.70 -28.02 8.96
CA ALA A 10 -15.55 -27.30 8.01
C ALA A 10 -15.71 -25.80 8.35
N SER A 11 -15.23 -25.37 9.53
CA SER A 11 -15.26 -23.99 10.03
C SER A 11 -13.88 -23.55 10.57
N ALA A 12 -12.81 -23.80 9.81
CA ALA A 12 -11.54 -23.13 10.09
C ALA A 12 -11.60 -21.71 9.51
N PRO A 13 -11.22 -20.66 10.27
CA PRO A 13 -11.12 -19.32 9.72
C PRO A 13 -10.14 -19.30 8.53
N PRO A 14 -10.41 -18.51 7.49
CA PRO A 14 -9.54 -18.45 6.32
C PRO A 14 -8.15 -17.99 6.76
N ALA A 15 -7.16 -18.85 6.57
CA ALA A 15 -5.77 -18.59 6.93
C ALA A 15 -4.88 -18.75 5.68
N ILE A 16 -3.98 -17.79 5.47
CA ILE A 16 -2.97 -17.84 4.43
C ILE A 16 -1.63 -18.13 5.12
N HIS A 17 -1.06 -19.30 4.84
CA HIS A 17 0.24 -19.69 5.36
C HIS A 17 1.31 -19.48 4.28
N LEU A 18 2.12 -18.44 4.43
CA LEU A 18 3.29 -18.22 3.61
C LEU A 18 4.43 -19.11 4.13
N LYS A 19 4.86 -20.09 3.34
CA LYS A 19 5.93 -21.03 3.71
C LYS A 19 7.16 -20.83 2.84
N GLY A 20 8.32 -21.11 3.42
CA GLY A 20 9.62 -21.11 2.74
C GLY A 20 10.54 -19.96 3.15
N GLN A 21 11.83 -20.10 2.85
CA GLN A 21 12.87 -19.11 3.18
C GLN A 21 12.86 -17.90 2.23
N TRP A 22 12.04 -17.92 1.17
CA TRP A 22 11.96 -16.88 0.16
C TRP A 22 11.46 -15.53 0.70
N LEU A 23 10.70 -15.52 1.80
CA LEU A 23 10.25 -14.28 2.46
C LEU A 23 11.46 -13.40 2.84
N LYS A 24 12.51 -14.01 3.40
CA LYS A 24 13.74 -13.30 3.74
C LYS A 24 14.44 -12.76 2.48
N ALA A 25 14.50 -13.55 1.41
CA ALA A 25 15.09 -13.13 0.14
C ALA A 25 14.28 -12.01 -0.55
N ALA A 26 12.97 -11.95 -0.31
CA ALA A 26 12.08 -10.91 -0.78
C ALA A 26 12.03 -9.67 0.15
N GLY A 27 12.86 -9.61 1.19
CA GLY A 27 12.95 -8.46 2.11
C GLY A 27 11.96 -8.46 3.26
N PHE A 28 11.24 -9.57 3.50
CA PHE A 28 10.37 -9.75 4.66
C PHE A 28 11.17 -10.44 5.78
N ASP A 29 11.78 -9.64 6.67
CA ASP A 29 12.50 -10.17 7.84
C ASP A 29 11.54 -10.52 9.00
N LYS A 30 12.02 -11.29 9.98
CA LYS A 30 11.22 -11.73 11.14
C LYS A 30 10.90 -10.54 12.04
N GLY A 31 9.66 -10.43 12.49
CA GLY A 31 9.22 -9.33 13.35
C GLY A 31 8.91 -8.02 12.59
N CYS A 32 9.00 -8.01 11.26
CA CYS A 32 8.53 -6.91 10.44
C CYS A 32 6.99 -6.94 10.33
N THR A 33 6.36 -5.76 10.41
CA THR A 33 4.94 -5.61 10.07
C THR A 33 4.83 -5.59 8.54
N LEU A 34 3.73 -6.11 7.99
CA LEU A 34 3.48 -6.06 6.56
C LEU A 34 2.08 -5.58 6.29
N THR A 35 1.93 -4.81 5.21
CA THR A 35 0.63 -4.40 4.70
C THR A 35 0.21 -5.36 3.59
N VAL A 36 -1.01 -5.89 3.70
CA VAL A 36 -1.64 -6.68 2.65
C VAL A 36 -2.60 -5.80 1.88
N LYS A 37 -2.47 -5.74 0.55
CA LYS A 37 -3.43 -5.09 -0.36
C LYS A 37 -4.02 -6.11 -1.31
N ILE A 38 -5.33 -6.03 -1.50
CA ILE A 38 -6.03 -6.78 -2.54
C ILE A 38 -6.12 -5.87 -3.77
N MET A 39 -5.55 -6.31 -4.87
CA MET A 39 -5.71 -5.73 -6.20
C MET A 39 -6.50 -6.70 -7.06
N ASP A 40 -6.98 -6.27 -8.24
CA ASP A 40 -7.81 -7.09 -9.14
C ASP A 40 -7.15 -8.45 -9.47
N GLY A 41 -7.50 -9.48 -8.69
CA GLY A 41 -6.99 -10.85 -8.81
C GLY A 41 -5.66 -11.14 -8.10
N CYS A 42 -5.03 -10.18 -7.41
CA CYS A 42 -3.71 -10.34 -6.80
C CYS A 42 -3.68 -9.87 -5.34
N LEU A 43 -3.00 -10.64 -4.47
CA LEU A 43 -2.72 -10.25 -3.10
C LEU A 43 -1.28 -9.73 -3.01
N VAL A 44 -1.13 -8.43 -2.76
CA VAL A 44 0.16 -7.74 -2.71
C VAL A 44 0.58 -7.60 -1.27
N LEU A 45 1.76 -8.14 -0.94
CA LEU A 45 2.39 -7.96 0.36
C LEU A 45 3.45 -6.87 0.24
N ILE A 46 3.39 -5.89 1.12
CA ILE A 46 4.33 -4.78 1.18
C ILE A 46 4.97 -4.81 2.57
N PRO A 47 6.29 -5.02 2.68
CA PRO A 47 6.96 -4.95 3.97
C PRO A 47 6.84 -3.52 4.50
N ASP A 48 6.49 -3.40 5.77
CA ASP A 48 6.43 -2.13 6.46
C ASP A 48 7.85 -1.83 6.99
N SER A 49 8.72 -1.36 6.09
CA SER A 49 10.04 -0.85 6.46
C SER A 49 9.98 0.66 6.69
N ASP A 50 10.83 1.16 7.60
CA ASP A 50 10.97 2.59 7.91
C ASP A 50 11.18 3.44 6.64
N GLU A 51 11.94 2.92 5.67
CA GLU A 51 12.19 3.57 4.38
C GLU A 51 10.91 3.74 3.54
N THR A 52 9.99 2.78 3.60
CA THR A 52 8.72 2.91 2.87
C THR A 52 7.78 3.91 3.53
N HIS A 53 7.91 4.15 4.84
CA HIS A 53 7.16 5.18 5.56
C HIS A 53 7.65 6.58 5.22
N SER A 54 8.96 6.81 5.30
CA SER A 54 9.55 8.11 4.97
C SER A 54 9.25 8.51 3.52
N LEU A 55 9.41 7.58 2.58
CA LEU A 55 9.11 7.81 1.17
C LEU A 55 7.61 8.09 0.93
N ARG A 56 6.71 7.36 1.60
CA ARG A 56 5.26 7.64 1.53
C ARG A 56 4.91 9.01 2.09
N GLN A 57 5.56 9.43 3.17
CA GLN A 57 5.34 10.73 3.78
C GLN A 57 5.83 11.86 2.88
N GLU A 58 7.01 11.69 2.27
CA GLU A 58 7.55 12.66 1.32
C GLU A 58 6.67 12.79 0.08
N TYR A 59 6.20 11.67 -0.47
CA TYR A 59 5.27 11.68 -1.59
C TYR A 59 3.93 12.38 -1.24
N ARG A 60 3.44 12.22 -0.01
CA ARG A 60 2.25 12.96 0.47
C ARG A 60 2.50 14.46 0.51
N ARG A 61 3.63 14.90 1.07
CA ARG A 61 4.01 16.33 1.12
C ARG A 61 4.13 16.92 -0.28
N GLN A 62 4.77 16.21 -1.21
CA GLN A 62 4.88 16.67 -2.61
C GLN A 62 3.50 16.82 -3.27
N ARG A 63 2.58 15.88 -3.04
CA ARG A 63 1.21 15.97 -3.57
C ARG A 63 0.44 17.15 -2.99
N GLU A 64 0.59 17.43 -1.70
CA GLU A 64 -0.02 18.60 -1.04
C GLU A 64 0.53 19.90 -1.62
N GLN A 65 1.86 20.02 -1.75
CA GLN A 65 2.50 21.20 -2.36
C GLN A 65 1.99 21.45 -3.78
N ILE A 66 1.92 20.41 -4.61
CA ILE A 66 1.39 20.52 -5.99
C ILE A 66 -0.09 20.95 -5.97
N SER A 67 -0.88 20.44 -5.03
CA SER A 67 -2.29 20.83 -4.87
C SER A 67 -2.42 22.31 -4.52
N GLU A 68 -1.60 22.80 -3.60
CA GLU A 68 -1.59 24.20 -3.19
C GLU A 68 -1.16 25.12 -4.34
N ILE A 69 -0.09 24.77 -5.06
CA ILE A 69 0.36 25.50 -6.25
C ILE A 69 -0.75 25.57 -7.30
N LYS A 70 -1.42 24.45 -7.58
CA LYS A 70 -2.55 24.42 -8.53
C LYS A 70 -3.70 25.32 -8.10
N LEU A 71 -3.98 25.38 -6.80
CA LEU A 71 -5.03 26.23 -6.25
C LEU A 71 -4.66 27.71 -6.42
N ARG A 72 -3.45 28.10 -6.03
CA ARG A 72 -2.92 29.47 -6.22
C ARG A 72 -2.88 29.89 -7.69
N MET A 73 -2.45 29.00 -8.58
CA MET A 73 -2.42 29.28 -10.02
C MET A 73 -3.82 29.53 -10.58
N ARG A 74 -4.85 28.83 -10.07
CA ARG A 74 -6.24 29.08 -10.47
C ARG A 74 -6.74 30.45 -10.01
N GLU A 75 -6.43 30.84 -8.77
CA GLU A 75 -6.78 32.17 -8.23
C GLU A 75 -6.17 33.28 -9.10
N LEU A 76 -4.87 33.21 -9.36
CA LEU A 76 -4.15 34.21 -10.17
C LEU A 76 -4.70 34.35 -11.59
N ILE A 77 -5.06 33.24 -12.25
CA ILE A 77 -5.65 33.27 -13.60
C ILE A 77 -7.08 33.82 -13.57
N GLY A 78 -7.85 33.55 -12.51
CA GLY A 78 -9.19 34.09 -12.31
C GLY A 78 -9.19 35.61 -12.11
N ASP A 79 -8.23 36.12 -11.33
CA ASP A 79 -8.06 37.55 -11.08
C ASP A 79 -7.64 38.30 -12.35
N TYR A 80 -6.77 37.71 -13.18
CA TYR A 80 -6.35 38.29 -14.46
C TYR A 80 -7.48 38.39 -15.51
N LYS A 81 -8.49 37.51 -15.43
CA LYS A 81 -9.65 37.48 -16.35
C LYS A 81 -10.77 38.43 -15.94
N SER A 82 -10.69 39.01 -14.75
CA SER A 82 -11.74 39.85 -14.14
C SER A 82 -11.40 41.36 -14.18
N ASN A 83 -10.27 41.72 -14.78
CA ASN A 83 -9.81 43.09 -15.05
C ASN A 83 -9.57 43.29 -16.55
#